data_AF-V6LJZ5-F1
#
_entry.id   AF-V6LJZ5-F1
#
_cell.length_a   1.000
_cell.length_b   1.000
_cell.length_c   1.000
_cell.angle_alpha   90.00
_cell.angle_beta   90.00
_cell.angle_gamma   90.00
#
_symmetry.space_group_name_H-M   'P 1'
#
loop_
_entity.id
_entity.type
_entity.pdbx_description
1 polymer ?
#
loop_
_entity_poly.entity_id
_entity_poly.type
_entity_poly.pdbx_seq_one_letter_code
_entity_poly.pdbx_strand_id
1 'polypeptide(L)'
;MAARSIDKNAAVEILSRHLASFSMYSYVQLLGDHQLLADQITAYGADWKAVAEELGISKSKLYHWFRETFVRKLADRISPEDMLLIKKEVCIGTAKEEILELLSREYNCQVFNVAIQNARKLHQRKVTIKAAPSADYKNMAASMPQLRLDKMQHLANETIMASGRAPQQPPMDFIMEASSDFSIQLV
;
A
#
# COMPACT_ATOMS: atom_id res chain seq x y z
N MET A 1 -15.22 -21.53 -11.97
CA MET A 1 -14.18 -21.89 -10.97
C MET A 1 -13.78 -20.62 -10.24
N ALA A 2 -13.80 -20.59 -8.90
CA ALA A 2 -13.40 -19.41 -8.14
C ALA A 2 -11.91 -19.09 -8.40
N ALA A 3 -11.60 -17.82 -8.62
CA ALA A 3 -10.23 -17.38 -8.88
C ALA A 3 -9.39 -17.51 -7.60
N ARG A 4 -8.67 -18.63 -7.41
CA ARG A 4 -7.75 -18.84 -6.29
C ARG A 4 -6.77 -17.68 -6.20
N SER A 5 -6.65 -17.03 -5.04
CA SER A 5 -5.63 -16.00 -4.79
C SER A 5 -4.24 -16.59 -4.99
N ILE A 6 -3.29 -15.80 -5.50
CA ILE A 6 -1.91 -16.25 -5.65
C ILE A 6 -1.23 -16.36 -4.29
N ASP A 7 -0.60 -17.51 -4.01
CA ASP A 7 0.33 -17.64 -2.90
C ASP A 7 1.65 -16.98 -3.29
N LYS A 8 1.96 -15.88 -2.61
CA LYS A 8 3.10 -15.03 -2.94
C LYS A 8 4.42 -15.67 -2.53
N ASN A 9 4.44 -16.40 -1.43
CA ASN A 9 5.67 -17.01 -0.91
C ASN A 9 6.03 -18.21 -1.78
N ALA A 10 5.05 -19.07 -2.07
CA ALA A 10 5.24 -20.18 -3.00
C ALA A 10 5.68 -19.70 -4.39
N ALA A 11 5.12 -18.58 -4.88
CA ALA A 11 5.52 -18.03 -6.17
C ALA A 11 7.00 -17.57 -6.19
N VAL A 12 7.48 -16.91 -5.13
CA VAL A 12 8.89 -16.51 -5.01
C VAL A 12 9.79 -17.75 -4.91
N GLU A 13 9.41 -18.75 -4.11
CA GLU A 13 10.19 -19.97 -3.96
C GLU A 13 10.35 -20.74 -5.28
N ILE A 14 9.25 -20.95 -6.01
CA ILE A 14 9.27 -21.69 -7.27
C ILE A 14 10.03 -20.90 -8.34
N LEU A 15 9.82 -19.58 -8.43
CA LEU A 15 10.60 -18.73 -9.35
C LEU A 15 12.10 -18.83 -9.04
N SER A 16 12.49 -18.71 -7.76
CA SER A 16 13.89 -18.80 -7.34
C SER A 16 14.49 -20.15 -7.67
N ARG A 17 13.75 -21.25 -7.44
CA ARG A 17 14.20 -22.61 -7.78
C ARG A 17 14.36 -22.79 -9.29
N HIS A 18 13.41 -22.27 -10.06
CA HIS A 18 13.46 -22.36 -11.50
C HIS A 18 14.63 -21.55 -12.08
N LEU A 19 14.88 -20.33 -11.59
CA LEU A 19 16.01 -19.51 -12.06
C LEU A 19 17.37 -20.07 -11.64
N ALA A 20 17.46 -20.72 -10.48
CA ALA A 20 18.69 -21.35 -10.03
C ALA A 20 19.17 -22.48 -10.97
N SER A 21 18.29 -23.05 -11.80
CA SER A 21 18.70 -24.12 -12.74
C SER A 21 19.43 -23.62 -13.98
N PHE A 22 19.34 -22.32 -14.29
CA PHE A 22 19.95 -21.73 -15.48
C PHE A 22 20.67 -20.40 -15.25
N SER A 23 20.65 -19.85 -14.02
CA SER A 23 21.43 -18.68 -13.63
C SER A 23 22.71 -19.08 -12.90
N MET A 24 23.61 -18.12 -12.69
CA MET A 24 24.83 -18.32 -11.89
C MET A 24 24.59 -18.24 -10.38
N TYR A 25 23.36 -17.92 -9.95
CA TYR A 25 23.01 -17.73 -8.56
C TYR A 25 22.34 -18.98 -7.97
N SER A 26 22.65 -19.26 -6.71
CA SER A 26 21.99 -20.35 -5.99
C SER A 26 20.55 -20.00 -5.63
N TYR A 27 19.73 -21.04 -5.43
CA TYR A 27 18.36 -20.89 -4.92
C TYR A 27 18.28 -20.03 -3.66
N VAL A 28 19.20 -20.24 -2.70
CA VAL A 28 19.22 -19.52 -1.42
C VAL A 28 19.50 -18.02 -1.62
N GLN A 29 20.39 -17.67 -2.55
CA GLN A 29 20.67 -16.27 -2.88
C GLN A 29 19.45 -15.58 -3.51
N LEU A 30 18.81 -16.24 -4.48
CA LEU A 30 17.62 -15.69 -5.16
C LEU A 30 16.42 -15.57 -4.23
N LEU A 31 16.26 -16.51 -3.30
CA LEU A 31 15.20 -16.46 -2.29
C LEU A 31 15.45 -15.36 -1.25
N GLY A 32 16.71 -15.16 -0.85
CA GLY A 32 17.10 -14.16 0.14
C GLY A 32 17.15 -12.73 -0.41
N ASP A 33 17.45 -12.56 -1.70
CA ASP A 33 17.53 -11.27 -2.37
C ASP A 33 16.48 -11.16 -3.48
N HIS A 34 15.35 -10.57 -3.12
CA HIS A 34 14.24 -10.37 -4.04
C HIS A 34 14.57 -9.38 -5.18
N GLN A 35 15.51 -8.46 -4.98
CA GLN A 35 15.94 -7.54 -6.03
C GLN A 35 16.74 -8.31 -7.08
N LEU A 36 17.69 -9.11 -6.62
CA LEU A 36 18.45 -10.00 -7.48
C LEU A 36 17.54 -10.95 -8.28
N LEU A 37 16.52 -11.53 -7.63
CA LEU A 37 15.53 -12.36 -8.32
C LEU A 37 14.81 -11.60 -9.44
N ALA A 38 14.37 -10.37 -9.17
CA ALA A 38 13.67 -9.54 -10.16
C ALA A 38 14.58 -9.18 -11.35
N ASP A 39 15.85 -8.91 -11.07
CA ASP A 39 16.85 -8.57 -12.08
C ASP A 39 17.15 -9.77 -12.98
N GLN A 40 17.31 -10.97 -12.39
CA GLN A 40 17.52 -12.20 -13.17
C GLN A 40 16.34 -12.53 -14.07
N ILE A 41 15.10 -12.39 -13.58
CA ILE A 41 13.90 -12.58 -14.40
C ILE A 41 13.83 -11.57 -15.53
N THR A 42 14.25 -10.33 -15.29
CA THR A 42 14.23 -9.28 -16.31
C THR A 42 15.29 -9.52 -17.38
N ALA A 43 16.48 -10.00 -16.98
CA ALA A 43 17.59 -10.27 -17.89
C ALA A 43 17.38 -11.53 -18.75
N TYR A 44 16.94 -12.63 -18.15
CA TYR A 44 16.88 -13.94 -18.81
C TYR A 44 15.46 -14.42 -19.12
N GLY A 45 14.45 -13.71 -18.61
CA GLY A 45 13.08 -14.19 -18.63
C GLY A 45 12.80 -15.26 -17.58
N ALA A 46 11.57 -15.76 -17.60
CA ALA A 46 11.16 -16.93 -16.82
C ALA A 46 10.18 -17.74 -17.66
N ASP A 47 10.18 -19.06 -17.50
CA ASP A 47 9.13 -19.90 -18.07
C ASP A 47 7.85 -19.76 -17.23
N TRP A 48 7.11 -18.69 -17.50
CA TRP A 48 5.87 -18.38 -16.81
C TRP A 48 4.81 -19.47 -16.94
N LYS A 49 4.89 -20.34 -17.97
CA LYS A 49 3.92 -21.42 -18.15
C LYS A 49 4.23 -22.54 -17.14
N ALA A 50 5.47 -23.03 -17.13
CA ALA A 50 5.89 -24.08 -16.22
C ALA A 50 5.69 -23.69 -14.75
N VAL A 51 6.11 -22.48 -14.37
CA VAL A 51 5.96 -21.98 -12.99
C VAL A 51 4.48 -21.84 -12.59
N ALA A 52 3.63 -21.37 -13.51
CA ALA A 52 2.21 -21.20 -13.22
C ALA A 52 1.48 -22.54 -13.10
N GLU A 53 1.87 -23.55 -13.88
CA GLU A 53 1.36 -24.92 -13.77
C GLU A 53 1.71 -25.53 -12.41
N GLU A 54 2.95 -25.37 -11.92
CA GLU A 54 3.37 -25.84 -10.59
C GLU A 54 2.57 -25.13 -9.47
N LEU A 55 2.27 -23.84 -9.63
CA LEU A 55 1.45 -23.06 -8.70
C LEU A 55 -0.06 -23.33 -8.80
N GLY A 56 -0.52 -24.05 -9.82
CA GLY A 56 -1.95 -24.27 -10.09
C GLY A 56 -2.71 -22.97 -10.39
N ILE A 57 -2.07 -22.01 -11.07
CA ILE A 57 -2.67 -20.73 -11.50
C ILE A 57 -2.45 -20.50 -12.99
N SER A 58 -3.09 -19.47 -13.56
CA SER A 58 -2.85 -19.11 -14.96
C SER A 58 -1.53 -18.34 -15.13
N LYS A 59 -0.84 -18.60 -16.25
CA LYS A 59 0.36 -17.86 -16.69
C LYS A 59 0.17 -16.33 -16.59
N SER A 60 -0.93 -15.83 -17.13
CA SER A 60 -1.25 -14.39 -17.12
C SER A 60 -1.32 -13.86 -15.69
N LYS A 61 -1.97 -14.58 -14.77
CA LYS A 61 -2.09 -14.16 -13.37
C LYS A 61 -0.73 -14.07 -12.67
N LEU A 62 0.13 -15.06 -12.86
CA LEU A 62 1.49 -15.05 -12.32
C LEU A 62 2.29 -13.87 -12.87
N TYR A 63 2.26 -13.68 -14.19
CA TYR A 63 2.99 -12.60 -14.86
C TYR A 63 2.55 -11.21 -14.39
N HIS A 64 1.24 -10.96 -14.32
CA HIS A 64 0.71 -9.68 -13.82
C HIS A 64 1.05 -9.48 -12.35
N TRP A 65 0.93 -10.51 -11.52
CA TRP A 65 1.34 -10.41 -10.12
C TRP A 65 2.83 -10.04 -10.01
N PHE A 66 3.70 -10.70 -10.78
CA PHE A 66 5.13 -10.42 -10.75
C PHE A 66 5.41 -8.97 -11.16
N ARG A 67 4.94 -8.58 -12.36
CA ARG A 67 5.21 -7.27 -12.94
C ARG A 67 4.59 -6.12 -12.18
N GLU A 68 3.36 -6.28 -11.69
CA GLU A 68 2.62 -5.17 -11.08
C GLU A 68 2.71 -5.18 -9.57
N THR A 69 2.86 -6.33 -8.92
CA THR A 69 2.84 -6.42 -7.45
C THR A 69 4.20 -6.70 -6.86
N PHE A 70 4.93 -7.70 -7.37
CA PHE A 70 6.23 -8.07 -6.84
C PHE A 70 7.27 -6.98 -7.13
N VAL A 71 7.49 -6.64 -8.40
CA VAL A 71 8.48 -5.62 -8.81
C VAL A 71 8.17 -4.25 -8.20
N ARG A 72 6.90 -3.83 -8.19
CA ARG A 72 6.50 -2.53 -7.59
C ARG A 72 6.80 -2.45 -6.09
N LYS A 73 6.79 -3.57 -5.37
CA LYS A 73 7.15 -3.58 -3.93
C LYS A 73 8.64 -3.38 -3.69
N LEU A 74 9.46 -3.70 -4.68
CA LEU A 74 10.92 -3.51 -4.62
C LEU A 74 11.31 -2.09 -5.01
N ALA A 75 10.50 -1.44 -5.85
CA ALA A 75 10.72 -0.05 -6.23
C ALA A 75 10.61 0.92 -5.05
N ASP A 76 11.39 2.00 -5.13
CA ASP A 76 11.38 3.07 -4.16
C ASP A 76 10.00 3.68 -3.99
N ARG A 77 9.65 3.96 -2.73
CA ARG A 77 8.40 4.64 -2.38
C ARG A 77 8.52 6.12 -2.72
N ILE A 78 7.41 6.71 -3.16
CA ILE A 78 7.30 8.17 -3.30
C ILE A 78 7.49 8.81 -1.94
N SER A 79 8.35 9.82 -1.88
CA SER A 79 8.56 10.59 -0.65
C SER A 79 7.25 11.28 -0.22
N PRO A 80 7.07 11.53 1.09
CA PRO A 80 5.92 12.29 1.57
C PRO A 80 5.78 13.65 0.89
N GLU A 81 6.90 14.33 0.62
CA GLU A 81 6.98 15.65 0.00
C GLU A 81 6.50 15.61 -1.45
N ASP A 82 7.02 14.67 -2.25
CA ASP A 82 6.59 14.49 -3.64
C ASP A 82 5.13 14.03 -3.72
N MET A 83 4.67 13.23 -2.75
CA MET A 83 3.26 12.84 -2.67
C MET A 83 2.34 14.03 -2.39
N LEU A 84 2.77 15.02 -1.60
CA LEU A 84 2.03 16.27 -1.41
C LEU A 84 1.97 17.09 -2.70
N LEU A 85 3.10 17.18 -3.40
CA LEU A 85 3.18 17.85 -4.70
C LEU A 85 2.25 17.20 -5.72
N ILE A 86 2.31 15.87 -5.88
CA ILE A 86 1.43 15.09 -6.76
C ILE A 86 -0.05 15.39 -6.45
N LYS A 87 -0.45 15.38 -5.18
CA LYS A 87 -1.84 15.67 -4.79
C LYS A 87 -2.27 17.09 -5.13
N LYS A 88 -1.37 18.06 -4.95
CA LYS A 88 -1.62 19.47 -5.26
C LYS A 88 -1.79 19.64 -6.77
N GLU A 89 -0.84 19.16 -7.57
CA GLU A 89 -0.86 19.34 -9.02
C GLU A 89 -1.99 18.58 -9.70
N VAL A 90 -2.33 17.37 -9.23
CA VAL A 90 -3.53 16.65 -9.69
C VAL A 90 -4.82 17.42 -9.41
N CYS A 91 -4.87 18.19 -8.31
CA CYS A 91 -6.02 19.03 -8.00
C CYS A 91 -6.13 20.26 -8.90
N ILE A 92 -5.00 20.77 -9.40
CA ILE A 92 -4.92 21.91 -10.32
C ILE A 92 -5.23 21.46 -11.76
N GLY A 93 -5.05 20.18 -12.07
CA GLY A 93 -5.29 19.62 -13.40
C GLY A 93 -4.04 19.54 -14.27
N THR A 94 -2.86 19.68 -13.66
CA THR A 94 -1.55 19.58 -14.30
C THR A 94 -1.39 18.24 -15.03
N ALA A 95 -0.74 18.25 -16.21
CA ALA A 95 -0.53 17.02 -16.98
C ALA A 95 0.41 16.07 -16.23
N LYS A 96 0.28 14.77 -16.49
CA LYS A 96 1.07 13.76 -15.74
C LYS A 96 2.57 13.94 -15.99
N GLU A 97 2.93 14.25 -17.23
CA GLU A 97 4.29 14.43 -17.71
C GLU A 97 4.94 15.65 -17.03
N GLU A 98 4.21 16.76 -16.91
CA GLU A 98 4.65 17.96 -16.18
C GLU A 98 4.84 17.68 -14.68
N ILE A 99 3.94 16.90 -14.06
CA ILE A 99 4.10 16.52 -12.65
C ILE A 99 5.38 15.73 -12.41
N LEU A 100 5.79 14.89 -13.37
CA LEU A 100 6.99 14.08 -13.25
C LEU A 100 8.26 14.95 -13.18
N GLU A 101 8.30 16.05 -13.93
CA GLU A 101 9.41 16.99 -13.96
C GLU A 101 9.57 17.80 -12.66
N LEU A 102 8.51 17.89 -11.85
CA LEU A 102 8.49 18.62 -10.58
C LEU A 102 8.96 17.80 -9.39
N LEU A 103 9.17 16.49 -9.55
CA LEU A 103 9.52 15.60 -8.45
C LEU A 103 11.00 15.71 -8.08
N SER A 104 11.31 15.47 -6.82
CA SER A 104 12.69 15.54 -6.30
C SER A 104 13.66 14.53 -6.94
N ARG A 105 13.13 13.49 -7.59
CA ARG A 105 13.89 12.41 -8.24
C ARG A 105 13.02 11.64 -9.23
N GLU A 106 13.67 10.83 -10.05
CA GLU A 106 13.00 9.87 -10.92
C GLU A 106 12.45 8.69 -10.12
N TYR A 107 11.17 8.40 -10.29
CA TYR A 107 10.50 7.25 -9.69
C TYR A 107 10.21 6.18 -10.73
N ASN A 108 10.15 4.92 -10.27
CA ASN A 108 9.62 3.84 -11.10
C ASN A 108 8.23 4.20 -11.65
N CYS A 109 8.05 4.05 -12.96
CA CYS A 109 6.85 4.50 -13.66
C CYS A 109 5.56 3.88 -13.10
N GLN A 110 5.61 2.65 -12.58
CA GLN A 110 4.44 2.00 -12.00
C GLN A 110 4.07 2.61 -10.65
N VAL A 111 5.05 2.89 -9.79
CA VAL A 111 4.84 3.53 -8.50
C VAL A 111 4.23 4.92 -8.71
N PHE A 112 4.79 5.69 -9.64
CA PHE A 112 4.29 7.01 -10.01
C PHE A 112 2.85 6.95 -10.54
N ASN A 113 2.56 6.04 -11.49
CA ASN A 113 1.21 5.87 -12.05
C ASN A 113 0.16 5.58 -10.97
N VAL A 114 0.49 4.69 -10.03
CA VAL A 114 -0.42 4.34 -8.91
C VAL A 114 -0.66 5.56 -8.02
N ALA A 115 0.36 6.34 -7.72
CA ALA A 115 0.21 7.55 -6.92
C ALA A 115 -0.70 8.59 -7.59
N ILE A 116 -0.50 8.84 -8.88
CA ILE A 116 -1.35 9.75 -9.67
C ILE A 116 -2.82 9.26 -9.66
N GLN A 117 -3.06 7.97 -9.90
CA GLN A 117 -4.41 7.42 -9.88
C GLN A 117 -5.06 7.54 -8.49
N ASN A 118 -4.30 7.30 -7.42
CA ASN A 118 -4.79 7.42 -6.05
C ASN A 118 -5.11 8.89 -5.72
N ALA A 119 -4.26 9.83 -6.12
CA ALA A 119 -4.50 11.26 -5.97
C ALA A 119 -5.77 11.70 -6.74
N ARG A 120 -5.96 11.24 -7.98
CA ARG A 120 -7.16 11.51 -8.79
C ARG A 120 -8.42 10.97 -8.13
N LYS A 121 -8.40 9.71 -7.68
CA LYS A 121 -9.53 9.09 -6.95
C LYS A 121 -9.86 9.84 -5.67
N LEU A 122 -8.85 10.29 -4.93
CA LEU A 122 -9.04 11.09 -3.71
C LEU A 122 -9.69 12.44 -4.04
N HIS A 123 -9.22 13.12 -5.08
CA HIS A 123 -9.80 14.38 -5.53
C HIS A 123 -11.26 14.22 -5.98
N GLN A 124 -11.55 13.22 -6.82
CA GLN A 124 -12.91 12.90 -7.27
C GLN A 124 -13.86 12.67 -6.08
N ARG A 125 -13.44 11.89 -5.08
CA ARG A 125 -14.23 11.68 -3.85
C ARG A 125 -14.51 12.98 -3.11
N LYS A 126 -13.51 13.88 -2.99
CA LYS A 126 -13.70 15.18 -2.34
C LYS A 126 -14.67 16.09 -3.11
N VAL A 127 -14.63 16.05 -4.45
CA VAL A 127 -15.57 16.81 -5.29
C VAL A 127 -16.98 16.24 -5.15
N THR A 128 -17.17 14.92 -5.21
CA THR A 128 -18.48 14.29 -5.05
C THR A 128 -19.10 14.58 -3.67
N ILE A 129 -18.31 14.57 -2.60
CA ILE A 129 -18.80 14.92 -1.25
C ILE A 129 -19.22 16.40 -1.18
N LYS A 130 -18.48 17.31 -1.79
CA LYS A 130 -18.85 18.74 -1.83
C LYS A 130 -20.05 19.03 -2.73
N ALA A 131 -20.22 18.26 -3.79
CA ALA A 131 -21.33 18.39 -4.75
C ALA A 131 -22.59 17.62 -4.31
N ALA A 132 -22.48 16.75 -3.28
CA ALA A 132 -23.66 16.16 -2.67
C ALA A 132 -24.49 17.31 -2.08
N PRO A 133 -25.74 17.50 -2.54
CA PRO A 133 -26.55 18.59 -2.04
C PRO A 133 -26.73 18.40 -0.54
N SER A 134 -26.40 19.43 0.25
CA SER A 134 -26.74 19.51 1.68
C SER A 134 -28.25 19.74 1.87
N ALA A 135 -29.07 19.20 0.98
CA ALA A 135 -30.52 19.29 0.99
C ALA A 135 -31.09 17.94 1.44
N ASP A 136 -32.03 18.00 2.38
CA ASP A 136 -32.94 16.92 2.78
C ASP A 136 -32.60 15.93 3.88
N TYR A 137 -31.54 16.13 4.69
CA TYR A 137 -31.50 15.43 6.00
C TYR A 137 -32.62 15.90 6.95
N LYS A 138 -33.14 17.12 6.78
CA LYS A 138 -34.32 17.61 7.53
C LYS A 138 -35.65 17.05 7.00
N ASN A 139 -35.73 16.60 5.75
CA ASN A 139 -36.95 16.06 5.15
C ASN A 139 -37.01 14.51 5.15
N MET A 140 -35.86 13.82 5.24
CA MET A 140 -35.83 12.34 5.36
C MET A 140 -36.12 11.82 6.77
N ALA A 141 -36.01 12.65 7.81
CA ALA A 141 -36.36 12.25 9.19
C ALA A 141 -37.87 11.98 9.35
N ALA A 142 -38.72 12.56 8.49
CA ALA A 142 -40.17 12.40 8.54
C ALA A 142 -40.69 11.10 7.87
N SER A 143 -39.85 10.37 7.11
CA SER A 143 -40.28 9.16 6.39
C SER A 143 -39.45 7.91 6.70
N MET A 144 -38.60 7.93 7.74
CA MET A 144 -37.86 6.73 8.14
C MET A 144 -38.71 5.83 9.06
N PRO A 145 -38.78 4.50 8.79
CA PRO A 145 -39.36 3.54 9.73
C PRO A 145 -38.62 3.63 11.08
N GLN A 146 -39.37 3.73 12.19
CA GLN A 146 -38.86 3.94 13.56
C GLN A 146 -37.64 3.06 13.91
N LEU A 147 -37.56 1.84 13.37
CA LEU A 147 -36.47 0.88 13.60
C LEU A 147 -35.06 1.40 13.25
N ARG A 148 -34.93 2.40 12.37
CA ARG A 148 -33.64 3.01 12.02
C ARG A 148 -33.22 4.16 12.95
N LEU A 149 -34.19 4.81 13.61
CA LEU A 149 -33.90 5.92 14.52
C LEU A 149 -33.31 5.40 15.84
N ASP A 150 -33.82 4.28 16.35
CA ASP A 150 -33.33 3.64 17.58
C ASP A 150 -31.87 3.17 17.45
N LYS A 151 -31.49 2.62 16.28
CA LYS A 151 -30.10 2.21 16.02
C LYS A 151 -29.12 3.38 16.02
N MET A 152 -29.55 4.55 15.54
CA MET A 152 -28.70 5.75 15.56
C MET A 152 -28.62 6.38 16.96
N GLN A 153 -29.70 6.35 17.75
CA GLN A 153 -29.66 6.78 19.15
C GLN A 153 -28.77 5.89 20.01
N HIS A 154 -28.73 4.58 19.74
CA HIS A 154 -27.84 3.65 20.45
C HIS A 154 -26.35 3.96 20.21
N LEU A 155 -25.97 4.25 18.95
CA LEU A 155 -24.59 4.63 18.59
C LEU A 155 -24.17 5.99 19.17
N ALA A 156 -25.09 6.94 19.27
CA ALA A 156 -24.83 8.23 19.90
C ALA A 156 -24.59 8.09 21.42
N ASN A 157 -25.36 7.23 22.09
CA ASN A 157 -25.18 6.94 23.52
C ASN A 157 -23.88 6.18 23.82
N GLU A 158 -23.44 5.29 22.93
CA GLU A 158 -22.15 4.60 23.06
C GLU A 158 -20.95 5.55 22.91
N THR A 159 -21.08 6.61 22.11
CA THR A 159 -20.02 7.61 21.91
C THR A 159 -19.83 8.52 23.13
N ILE A 160 -20.89 8.77 23.91
CA ILE A 160 -20.84 9.62 25.11
C ILE A 160 -20.22 8.87 26.30
N MET A 161 -20.37 7.55 26.38
CA MET A 161 -19.82 6.73 27.47
C MET A 161 -18.30 6.48 27.34
N ALA A 162 -17.69 6.73 26.18
CA ALA A 162 -16.24 6.54 25.98
C ALA A 162 -15.39 7.76 26.42
N SER A 163 -16.01 8.89 26.77
CA SER A 163 -15.30 10.12 27.15
C SER A 163 -15.13 10.33 28.67
N GLY A 164 -15.45 9.32 29.50
CA GLY A 164 -15.49 9.42 30.96
C GLY A 164 -14.35 8.75 31.74
N ARG A 165 -13.28 8.27 31.09
CA ARG A 165 -12.11 7.74 31.82
C ARG A 165 -11.10 8.86 32.09
N ALA A 166 -11.16 9.35 33.33
CA ALA A 166 -10.14 10.19 33.96
C ALA A 166 -8.74 9.52 33.89
N PRO A 167 -7.66 10.31 33.82
CA PRO A 167 -6.30 9.79 33.80
C PRO A 167 -5.94 9.17 35.16
N GLN A 168 -5.67 7.87 35.17
CA GLN A 168 -4.96 7.25 36.30
C GLN A 168 -3.51 7.76 36.29
N GLN A 169 -3.13 8.42 37.38
CA GLN A 169 -1.76 8.83 37.64
C GLN A 169 -0.83 7.61 37.64
N PRO A 170 0.37 7.72 37.04
CA PRO A 170 1.39 6.67 37.18
C PRO A 170 2.01 6.73 38.59
N PRO A 171 2.31 5.58 39.22
CA PRO A 171 3.07 5.54 40.46
C PRO A 171 4.51 5.98 40.19
N MET A 172 4.95 6.94 40.99
CA MET A 172 6.35 7.32 41.14
C MET A 172 7.07 6.20 41.87
N ASP A 173 7.89 5.43 41.16
CA ASP A 173 9.04 4.77 41.75
C ASP A 173 10.28 5.12 40.94
N PHE A 174 11.13 5.86 41.64
CA PHE A 174 12.42 6.38 41.24
C PHE A 174 13.47 5.39 41.72
N ILE A 175 14.17 4.71 40.81
CA ILE A 175 15.53 4.22 41.06
C ILE A 175 16.38 4.55 39.83
N MET A 176 17.36 5.42 40.07
CA MET A 176 18.53 5.67 39.24
C MET A 176 19.32 4.38 39.01
N GLU A 177 19.76 4.12 37.79
CA GLU A 177 21.15 3.68 37.59
C GLU A 177 21.66 4.06 36.20
N ALA A 178 22.91 4.48 36.18
CA ALA A 178 23.59 5.19 35.11
C ALA A 178 24.49 4.27 34.30
N SER A 179 24.60 4.53 33.00
CA SER A 179 25.76 4.19 32.14
C SER A 179 25.41 4.67 30.73
N SER A 180 25.88 5.84 30.29
CA SER A 180 27.23 6.15 29.76
C SER A 180 27.65 5.30 28.57
N ASP A 181 28.05 6.03 27.52
CA ASP A 181 28.85 5.63 26.36
C ASP A 181 28.20 4.79 25.26
N PHE A 182 27.91 5.44 24.13
CA PHE A 182 28.42 4.96 22.85
C PHE A 182 28.65 6.14 21.89
N SER A 183 29.93 6.51 21.75
CA SER A 183 30.44 7.29 20.64
C SER A 183 30.53 6.40 19.40
N ILE A 184 30.10 6.88 18.24
CA ILE A 184 30.50 6.31 16.95
C ILE A 184 31.08 7.43 16.09
N GLN A 185 32.37 7.29 15.82
CA GLN A 185 33.16 8.09 14.90
C GLN A 185 32.80 7.78 13.45
N LEU A 186 32.82 8.82 12.64
CA LEU A 186 32.85 8.77 11.19
C LEU A 186 34.22 8.27 10.71
N VAL A 187 34.21 7.37 9.74
CA VAL A 187 35.29 7.18 8.76
C VAL A 187 34.66 7.27 7.38
#